data_AF-A0A2T5M003-F1
#
_entry.id   AF-A0A2T5M003-F1
#
_cell.length_a   1.000
_cell.length_b   1.000
_cell.length_c   1.000
_cell.angle_alpha   90.00
_cell.angle_beta   90.00
_cell.angle_gamma   90.00
#
_symmetry.space_group_name_H-M   'P 1'
#
loop_
_entity.id
_entity.type
_entity.pdbx_description
1 polymer ?
#
loop_
_entity_poly.entity_id
_entity_poly.type
_entity_poly.pdbx_seq_one_letter_code
_entity_poly.pdbx_strand_id
1 'polypeptide(L)'
;MDEVNRRVLEAIRDLRTIRIISDVPTERLTSDNYLESAINLVEPFVKTWEIQHAVRHIVVDVYPRHTYIVFDINNHRYDFNVAHLQTFTIPVHILRLSKRSNDWTFFRREMEDRRVAKDIAELHRCNGQSQPPFFADHISGSVYLSPRPTGMHTGICHRCIIMRF
;
A
#
# COMPACT_ATOMS: atom_id res chain seq x y z
N MET A 1 -11.42 -8.41 -15.41
CA MET A 1 -10.29 -8.69 -14.50
C MET A 1 -9.05 -9.12 -15.30
N ASP A 2 -9.22 -10.01 -16.27
CA ASP A 2 -8.13 -10.54 -17.12
C ASP A 2 -7.32 -9.47 -17.85
N GLU A 3 -7.96 -8.46 -18.44
CA GLU A 3 -7.27 -7.37 -19.12
C GLU A 3 -6.35 -6.58 -18.17
N VAL A 4 -6.82 -6.33 -16.96
CA VAL A 4 -6.04 -5.61 -15.94
C VAL A 4 -4.84 -6.46 -15.51
N ASN A 5 -5.05 -7.77 -15.29
CA ASN A 5 -3.97 -8.69 -14.97
C ASN A 5 -2.90 -8.72 -16.07
N ARG A 6 -3.31 -8.78 -17.35
CA ARG A 6 -2.40 -8.72 -18.48
C ARG A 6 -1.51 -7.48 -18.42
N ARG A 7 -2.10 -6.30 -18.21
CA ARG A 7 -1.35 -5.03 -18.12
C ARG A 7 -0.42 -4.96 -16.91
N VAL A 8 -0.80 -5.56 -15.79
CA VAL A 8 0.07 -5.68 -14.62
C VAL A 8 1.27 -6.57 -14.94
N LEU A 9 1.05 -7.74 -15.53
CA LEU A 9 2.12 -8.67 -15.92
C LEU A 9 3.07 -8.06 -16.96
N GLU A 10 2.55 -7.28 -17.91
CA GLU A 10 3.36 -6.49 -18.85
C GLU A 10 4.26 -5.49 -18.09
N ALA A 11 3.71 -4.73 -17.14
CA ALA A 11 4.50 -3.80 -16.34
C ALA A 11 5.58 -4.50 -15.49
N ILE A 12 5.28 -5.68 -14.92
CA ILE A 12 6.25 -6.48 -14.15
C ILE A 12 7.38 -6.96 -15.07
N ARG A 13 7.05 -7.44 -16.28
CA ARG A 13 8.05 -7.89 -17.25
C ARG A 13 8.99 -6.76 -17.66
N ASP A 14 8.44 -5.57 -17.91
CA ASP A 14 9.18 -4.44 -18.46
C ASP A 14 10.03 -3.74 -17.40
N LEU A 15 9.52 -3.59 -16.17
CA LEU A 15 10.17 -2.82 -15.09
C LEU A 15 10.85 -3.69 -14.02
N ARG A 16 10.60 -5.01 -14.02
CA ARG A 16 11.10 -6.04 -13.09
C ARG A 16 10.59 -5.90 -11.66
N THR A 17 10.72 -4.72 -11.06
CA THR A 17 10.23 -4.37 -9.73
C THR A 17 9.25 -3.21 -9.85
N ILE A 18 8.02 -3.40 -9.37
CA ILE A 18 6.99 -2.36 -9.36
C ILE A 18 6.33 -2.28 -7.99
N ARG A 19 5.75 -1.12 -7.71
CA ARG A 19 4.87 -0.89 -6.57
C ARG A 19 3.45 -0.69 -7.09
N ILE A 20 2.51 -1.47 -6.61
CA ILE A 20 1.09 -1.31 -6.94
C ILE A 20 0.39 -0.69 -5.75
N ILE A 21 -0.39 0.35 -6.01
CA ILE A 21 -1.29 0.96 -5.02
C ILE A 21 -2.71 0.69 -5.49
N SER A 22 -3.38 -0.21 -4.79
CA SER A 22 -4.81 -0.44 -5.00
C SER A 22 -5.60 0.68 -4.35
N ASP A 23 -6.33 1.45 -5.15
CA ASP A 23 -7.21 2.53 -4.71
C ASP A 23 -8.66 2.03 -4.80
N VAL A 24 -9.26 1.76 -3.64
CA VAL A 24 -10.60 1.18 -3.54
C VAL A 24 -11.54 2.08 -2.74
N PRO A 25 -12.83 2.19 -3.10
CA PRO A 25 -13.79 2.92 -2.28
C PRO A 25 -13.97 2.22 -0.93
N THR A 26 -13.83 2.94 0.18
CA THR A 26 -13.89 2.33 1.53
C THR A 26 -15.24 1.70 1.84
N GLU A 27 -16.32 2.20 1.23
CA GLU A 27 -17.66 1.60 1.32
C GLU A 27 -17.75 0.17 0.76
N ARG A 28 -16.72 -0.32 0.06
CA ARG A 28 -16.62 -1.71 -0.41
C ARG A 28 -16.01 -2.64 0.63
N LEU A 29 -15.56 -2.09 1.76
CA LEU A 29 -14.95 -2.82 2.84
C LEU A 29 -15.92 -2.96 4.01
N THR A 30 -15.74 -4.02 4.79
CA THR A 30 -16.47 -4.29 6.02
C THR A 30 -15.79 -3.58 7.19
N SER A 31 -16.54 -2.74 7.90
CA SER A 31 -16.03 -1.92 9.01
C SER A 31 -15.56 -2.71 10.23
N ASP A 32 -15.99 -3.98 10.37
CA ASP A 32 -15.59 -4.84 11.50
C ASP A 32 -14.09 -5.18 11.44
N ASN A 33 -13.52 -5.23 10.24
CA ASN A 33 -12.09 -5.49 10.02
C ASN A 33 -11.64 -4.95 8.66
N TYR A 34 -11.25 -3.67 8.61
CA TYR A 34 -10.80 -3.04 7.37
C TYR A 34 -9.56 -3.71 6.77
N LEU A 35 -8.61 -4.16 7.61
CA LEU A 35 -7.37 -4.79 7.16
C LEU A 35 -7.66 -6.06 6.36
N GLU A 36 -8.41 -6.99 6.96
CA GLU A 36 -8.78 -8.25 6.32
C GLU A 36 -9.67 -8.02 5.10
N SER A 37 -10.66 -7.13 5.21
CA SER A 37 -11.56 -6.81 4.11
C SER A 37 -10.81 -6.25 2.89
N ALA A 38 -9.85 -5.35 3.14
CA ALA A 38 -9.03 -4.75 2.09
C ALA A 38 -8.15 -5.80 1.39
N ILE A 39 -7.51 -6.70 2.15
CA ILE A 39 -6.70 -7.79 1.61
C ILE A 39 -7.56 -8.75 0.77
N ASN A 40 -8.72 -9.15 1.28
CA ASN A 40 -9.62 -10.08 0.60
C ASN A 40 -10.15 -9.50 -0.73
N LEU A 41 -10.41 -8.19 -0.78
CA LEU A 41 -10.92 -7.53 -1.99
C LEU A 41 -9.96 -7.63 -3.19
N VAL A 42 -8.65 -7.63 -2.92
CA VAL A 42 -7.58 -7.65 -3.94
C VAL A 42 -6.91 -9.01 -4.08
N GLU A 43 -7.24 -9.96 -3.21
CA GLU A 43 -6.71 -11.33 -3.20
C GLU A 43 -6.75 -12.04 -4.57
N PRO A 44 -7.81 -11.92 -5.40
CA PRO A 44 -7.83 -12.56 -6.72
C PRO A 44 -6.70 -12.11 -7.65
N PHE A 45 -6.32 -10.84 -7.57
CA PHE A 45 -5.18 -10.31 -8.32
C PHE A 45 -3.86 -10.83 -7.75
N VAL A 46 -3.70 -10.73 -6.43
CA VAL A 46 -2.48 -11.13 -5.72
C VAL A 46 -2.16 -12.61 -5.96
N LYS A 47 -3.14 -13.50 -5.81
CA LYS A 47 -3.00 -14.94 -6.11
C LYS A 47 -2.52 -15.21 -7.52
N THR A 48 -2.95 -14.41 -8.49
CA THR A 48 -2.51 -14.53 -9.89
C THR A 48 -1.03 -14.16 -10.04
N TRP A 49 -0.60 -13.08 -9.38
CA TRP A 49 0.78 -12.58 -9.49
C TRP A 49 1.76 -13.46 -8.71
N GLU A 50 1.35 -13.99 -7.57
CA GLU A 50 2.16 -14.86 -6.70
C GLU A 50 2.60 -16.18 -7.35
N ILE A 51 1.93 -16.60 -8.43
CA ILE A 51 2.31 -17.81 -9.18
C ILE A 51 3.76 -17.71 -9.70
N GLN A 52 4.20 -16.50 -10.09
CA GLN A 52 5.50 -16.30 -10.74
C GLN A 52 6.33 -15.16 -10.13
N HIS A 53 5.77 -14.38 -9.22
CA HIS A 53 6.40 -13.17 -8.70
C HIS A 53 6.34 -13.12 -7.17
N ALA A 54 7.38 -12.55 -6.57
CA ALA A 54 7.40 -12.31 -5.15
C ALA A 54 6.54 -11.07 -4.83
N VAL A 55 5.35 -11.27 -4.28
CA VAL A 55 4.46 -10.19 -3.84
C VAL A 55 4.65 -9.95 -2.35
N ARG A 56 4.73 -8.68 -1.93
CA ARG A 56 4.81 -8.30 -0.52
C ARG A 56 3.76 -7.24 -0.21
N HIS A 57 2.89 -7.54 0.76
CA HIS A 57 1.93 -6.58 1.29
C HIS A 57 2.69 -5.59 2.20
N ILE A 58 2.67 -4.30 1.86
CA ILE A 58 3.43 -3.27 2.56
C ILE A 58 2.52 -2.46 3.48
N VAL A 59 1.38 -1.99 2.96
CA VAL A 59 0.50 -1.05 3.68
C VAL A 59 -0.97 -1.34 3.41
N VAL A 60 -1.80 -1.13 4.43
CA VAL A 60 -3.22 -0.82 4.29
C VAL A 60 -3.50 0.51 5.01
N ASP A 61 -3.89 1.53 4.24
CA ASP A 61 -4.12 2.91 4.70
C ASP A 61 -5.57 3.31 4.41
N VAL A 62 -6.40 3.39 5.46
CA VAL A 62 -7.87 3.49 5.38
C VAL A 62 -8.31 4.93 5.65
N TYR A 63 -9.02 5.55 4.70
CA TYR A 63 -9.67 6.85 4.86
C TYR A 63 -11.20 6.72 4.72
N PRO A 64 -11.98 7.73 5.14
CA PRO A 64 -13.44 7.69 5.02
C PRO A 64 -13.99 7.46 3.59
N ARG A 65 -13.25 7.87 2.56
CA ARG A 65 -13.70 7.74 1.15
C ARG A 65 -12.98 6.64 0.38
N HIS A 66 -11.67 6.50 0.58
CA HIS A 66 -10.81 5.60 -0.15
C HIS A 66 -9.90 4.84 0.80
N THR A 67 -9.62 3.59 0.47
CA THR A 67 -8.62 2.77 1.13
C THR A 67 -7.53 2.44 0.13
N TYR A 68 -6.28 2.54 0.58
CA TYR A 68 -5.10 2.30 -0.24
C TYR A 68 -4.38 1.06 0.27
N ILE A 69 -4.14 0.11 -0.64
CA ILE A 69 -3.39 -1.12 -0.32
C ILE A 69 -2.14 -1.12 -1.17
N VAL A 70 -0.97 -1.25 -0.54
CA VAL A 70 0.31 -1.18 -1.23
C VAL A 70 0.97 -2.55 -1.29
N PHE A 71 1.37 -2.92 -2.50
CA PHE A 71 2.15 -4.11 -2.79
C PHE A 71 3.46 -3.73 -3.43
N ASP A 72 4.53 -4.38 -3.02
CA ASP A 72 5.77 -4.43 -3.79
C ASP A 72 5.87 -5.77 -4.51
N ILE A 73 6.16 -5.74 -5.80
CA ILE A 73 6.38 -6.94 -6.63
C ILE A 73 7.87 -7.04 -6.98
N ASN A 74 8.47 -8.20 -6.70
CA ASN A 74 9.88 -8.52 -6.91
C ASN A 74 10.83 -7.49 -6.25
N ASN A 75 10.42 -6.88 -5.14
CA ASN A 75 11.29 -6.02 -4.35
C ASN A 75 12.17 -6.84 -3.40
N HIS A 76 13.12 -7.58 -3.98
CA HIS A 76 14.06 -8.41 -3.22
C HIS A 76 15.02 -7.60 -2.34
N ARG A 77 15.08 -6.28 -2.54
CA ARG A 77 15.96 -5.36 -1.79
C ARG A 77 15.30 -4.78 -0.54
N TYR A 78 14.02 -5.07 -0.30
CA TYR A 78 13.36 -4.62 0.92
C TYR A 78 13.92 -5.36 2.12
N ASP A 79 14.54 -4.59 3.01
CA ASP A 79 14.98 -5.02 4.33
C ASP A 79 14.24 -4.21 5.40
N PHE A 80 13.44 -4.90 6.21
CA PHE A 80 12.65 -4.30 7.29
C PHE A 80 13.51 -3.49 8.27
N ASN A 81 14.74 -3.91 8.54
CA ASN A 81 15.57 -3.24 9.53
C ASN A 81 15.98 -1.82 9.10
N VAL A 82 16.04 -1.57 7.78
CA VAL A 82 16.55 -0.31 7.22
C VAL A 82 15.54 0.42 6.32
N ALA A 83 14.41 -0.20 5.96
CA ALA A 83 13.43 0.38 5.02
C ALA A 83 12.80 1.71 5.50
N HIS A 84 12.85 2.01 6.79
CA HIS A 84 12.43 3.31 7.32
C HIS A 84 13.49 4.42 7.18
N LEU A 85 14.75 4.05 6.89
CA LEU A 85 15.88 4.97 6.68
C LEU A 85 16.15 5.21 5.19
N GLN A 86 15.78 4.25 4.34
CA GLN A 86 16.09 4.27 2.91
C GLN A 86 14.81 4.39 2.08
N THR A 87 14.71 5.44 1.27
CA THR A 87 13.57 5.67 0.37
C THR A 87 13.93 5.19 -1.03
N PHE A 88 13.80 3.88 -1.26
CA PHE A 88 13.95 3.31 -2.60
C PHE A 88 12.78 3.74 -3.48
N THR A 89 13.12 4.43 -4.56
CA THR A 89 12.15 4.86 -5.56
C THR A 89 11.82 3.66 -6.44
N ILE A 90 10.59 3.16 -6.34
CA ILE A 90 10.08 2.03 -7.12
C ILE A 90 8.98 2.56 -8.05
N PRO A 91 8.94 2.15 -9.34
CA PRO A 91 7.87 2.56 -10.25
C PRO A 91 6.48 2.24 -9.71
N VAL A 92 5.71 3.29 -9.40
CA VAL A 92 4.35 3.20 -8.87
C VAL A 92 3.31 3.06 -9.98
N HIS A 93 2.44 2.07 -9.84
CA HIS A 93 1.23 1.92 -10.62
C HIS A 93 0.01 1.94 -9.72
N ILE A 94 -1.08 2.53 -10.19
CA ILE A 94 -2.34 2.57 -9.48
C ILE A 94 -3.25 1.49 -10.06
N LEU A 95 -3.79 0.64 -9.20
CA LEU A 95 -4.85 -0.31 -9.49
C LEU A 95 -6.15 0.21 -8.88
N ARG A 96 -6.96 0.94 -9.64
CA ARG A 96 -8.13 1.65 -9.12
C ARG A 96 -9.42 0.89 -9.40
N LEU A 97 -10.23 0.69 -8.36
CA LEU A 97 -11.60 0.21 -8.47
C LEU A 97 -12.56 1.40 -8.62
N SER A 98 -13.28 1.44 -9.73
CA SER A 98 -14.32 2.43 -9.98
C SER A 98 -15.53 2.19 -9.06
N LYS A 99 -15.86 3.18 -8.23
CA LYS A 99 -17.10 3.16 -7.42
C LYS A 99 -18.36 3.02 -8.29
N ARG A 100 -18.39 3.70 -9.45
CA ARG A 100 -19.57 3.79 -10.30
C ARG A 100 -19.79 2.54 -11.15
N SER A 101 -18.73 2.02 -11.74
CA SER A 101 -18.84 0.94 -12.74
C SER A 101 -18.42 -0.43 -12.23
N ASN A 102 -17.82 -0.52 -11.04
CA ASN A 102 -17.18 -1.75 -10.52
C ASN A 102 -16.01 -2.26 -11.36
N ASP A 103 -15.52 -1.46 -12.30
CA ASP A 103 -14.38 -1.84 -13.13
C ASP A 103 -13.06 -1.49 -12.47
N TRP A 104 -12.08 -2.36 -12.71
CA TRP A 104 -10.69 -2.11 -12.34
C TRP A 104 -9.96 -1.44 -13.49
N THR A 105 -9.12 -0.46 -13.14
CA THR A 105 -8.22 0.22 -14.07
C THR A 105 -6.80 0.18 -13.54
N PHE A 106 -5.83 0.11 -14.45
CA PHE A 106 -4.40 0.07 -14.11
C PHE A 106 -3.64 1.12 -14.90
N PHE A 107 -2.81 1.92 -14.25
CA PHE A 107 -2.01 2.95 -14.93
C PHE A 107 -0.77 3.35 -14.13
N ARG A 108 0.26 3.81 -14.85
CA ARG A 108 1.52 4.32 -14.29
C ARG A 108 1.31 5.71 -13.69
N ARG A 109 1.96 6.00 -12.56
CA ARG A 109 1.92 7.33 -11.91
C ARG A 109 3.30 7.75 -11.39
N GLU A 110 4.14 8.26 -12.28
CA GLU A 110 5.56 8.56 -12.00
C GLU A 110 5.79 9.57 -10.87
N MET A 111 4.91 10.57 -10.75
CA MET A 111 4.99 11.57 -9.69
C MET A 111 4.94 10.97 -8.27
N GLU A 112 4.45 9.73 -8.15
CA GLU A 112 4.25 9.06 -6.87
C GLU A 112 5.44 8.22 -6.41
N ASP A 113 6.39 7.90 -7.29
CA ASP A 113 7.46 6.95 -6.96
C ASP A 113 8.25 7.40 -5.73
N ARG A 114 8.57 8.69 -5.69
CA ARG A 114 9.32 9.28 -4.58
C ARG A 114 8.43 9.63 -3.40
N ARG A 115 7.19 10.08 -3.65
CA ARG A 115 6.26 10.46 -2.59
C ARG A 115 5.90 9.24 -1.73
N VAL A 116 5.41 8.19 -2.37
CA VAL A 116 4.98 6.94 -1.71
C VAL A 116 6.14 6.25 -1.00
N ALA A 117 7.36 6.30 -1.54
CA ALA A 117 8.53 5.76 -0.86
C ALA A 117 8.80 6.46 0.49
N LYS A 118 8.63 7.79 0.56
CA LYS A 118 8.77 8.54 1.82
C LYS A 118 7.63 8.21 2.78
N ASP A 119 6.42 8.16 2.27
CA ASP A 119 5.20 7.92 3.05
C ASP A 119 5.24 6.54 3.72
N ILE A 120 5.70 5.50 3.02
CA ILE A 120 5.92 4.15 3.58
C ILE A 120 7.02 4.15 4.64
N ALA A 121 8.13 4.87 4.41
CA ALA A 121 9.21 4.95 5.38
C ALA A 121 8.77 5.63 6.68
N GLU A 122 7.95 6.67 6.58
CA GLU A 122 7.32 7.32 7.74
C GLU A 122 6.33 6.38 8.44
N LEU A 123 5.47 5.71 7.69
CA LEU A 123 4.51 4.74 8.23
C LEU A 123 5.22 3.62 9.00
N HIS A 124 6.31 3.09 8.44
CA HIS A 124 7.17 2.10 9.07
C HIS A 124 7.76 2.63 10.37
N ARG A 125 8.34 3.84 10.36
CA ARG A 125 8.87 4.50 11.56
C ARG A 125 7.80 4.60 12.66
N CYS A 126 6.57 4.96 12.30
CA CYS A 126 5.44 5.11 13.22
C CYS A 126 4.81 3.78 13.68
N ASN A 127 4.97 2.69 12.93
CA ASN A 127 4.51 1.34 13.31
C ASN A 127 5.55 0.53 14.10
N GLY A 128 6.74 1.10 14.30
CA GLY A 128 7.77 0.56 15.17
C GLY A 128 8.32 -0.79 14.70
N GLN A 129 8.07 -1.86 15.45
CA GLN A 129 8.56 -3.22 15.18
C GLN A 129 7.50 -4.14 14.54
N SER A 130 6.28 -3.64 14.33
CA SER A 130 5.23 -4.39 13.65
C SER A 130 5.65 -4.71 12.23
N GLN A 131 5.59 -5.98 11.84
CA GLN A 131 5.89 -6.39 10.48
C GLN A 131 4.78 -5.94 9.51
N PRO A 132 5.09 -5.72 8.22
CA PRO A 132 4.09 -5.44 7.20
C PRO A 132 3.01 -6.54 7.08
N PRO A 133 1.79 -6.22 6.62
CA PRO A 133 1.36 -4.89 6.18
C PRO A 133 1.21 -3.91 7.36
N PHE A 134 1.79 -2.72 7.21
CA PHE A 134 1.56 -1.62 8.12
C PHE A 134 0.11 -1.16 7.99
N PHE A 135 -0.59 -1.02 9.10
CA PHE A 135 -2.00 -0.65 9.11
C PHE A 135 -2.19 0.75 9.69
N ALA A 136 -2.94 1.59 8.99
CA ALA A 136 -3.35 2.92 9.43
C ALA A 136 -4.85 3.09 9.21
N ASP A 137 -5.59 3.38 10.29
CA ASP A 137 -7.02 3.67 10.24
C ASP A 137 -7.30 5.14 10.59
N HIS A 138 -7.64 5.92 9.56
CA HIS A 138 -7.99 7.33 9.68
C HIS A 138 -9.50 7.59 9.88
N ILE A 139 -10.31 6.54 10.04
CA ILE A 139 -11.74 6.62 10.40
C ILE A 139 -11.88 6.59 11.92
N SER A 140 -11.24 5.61 12.56
CA SER A 140 -11.38 5.36 14.01
C SER A 140 -10.44 6.20 14.88
N GLY A 141 -9.54 6.98 14.27
CA GLY A 141 -8.68 7.95 14.96
C GLY A 141 -7.42 7.39 15.63
N SER A 142 -7.22 6.07 15.67
CA SER A 142 -5.98 5.44 16.13
C SER A 142 -5.14 4.99 14.94
N VAL A 143 -4.11 5.76 14.61
CA VAL A 143 -3.32 5.54 13.38
C VAL A 143 -2.16 4.56 13.60
N TYR A 144 -1.67 4.37 14.83
CA TYR A 144 -0.46 3.57 15.11
C TYR A 144 -0.52 2.81 16.44
N LEU A 145 -0.29 1.50 16.40
CA LEU A 145 -0.38 0.61 17.57
C LEU A 145 0.90 0.57 18.42
N SER A 146 2.07 0.94 17.89
CA SER A 146 3.35 0.85 18.62
C SER A 146 4.48 1.68 17.96
N PRO A 147 4.56 2.99 18.19
CA PRO A 147 5.64 3.81 17.64
C PRO A 147 7.01 3.42 18.22
N ARG A 148 8.06 3.40 17.37
CA ARG A 148 9.46 3.29 17.84
C ARG A 148 9.76 4.52 18.73
N PRO A 149 10.41 4.35 19.89
CA PRO A 149 10.68 5.47 20.79
C PRO A 149 11.58 6.50 20.08
N THR A 150 11.02 7.68 19.77
CA THR A 150 11.82 8.83 19.36
C THR A 150 12.37 9.49 20.61
N GLY A 151 13.67 9.78 20.62
CA GLY A 151 14.32 10.52 21.71
C GLY A 151 13.84 11.96 21.91
N MET A 152 12.70 12.37 21.34
CA MET A 152 12.03 13.64 21.60
C MET A 152 10.54 13.53 21.26
N HIS A 153 9.73 13.94 22.24
CA HIS A 153 8.29 14.26 22.26
C HIS A 153 7.27 13.19 21.81
N THR A 154 6.48 12.78 22.80
CA THR A 154 5.14 12.20 22.69
C THR A 154 4.25 13.08 21.81
N GLY A 155 4.30 12.88 20.51
CA GLY A 155 3.40 13.49 19.54
C GLY A 155 2.62 12.37 18.88
N ILE A 156 1.31 12.32 19.14
CA ILE A 156 0.37 11.70 18.18
C ILE A 156 0.76 12.23 16.80
N CYS A 157 1.04 11.34 15.85
CA CYS A 157 1.49 11.71 14.51
C CYS A 157 0.30 12.30 13.73
N HIS A 158 -0.04 13.55 14.02
CA HIS A 158 -1.23 14.27 13.54
C HIS A 158 -1.20 14.63 12.03
N ARG A 159 -0.17 14.21 11.29
CA ARG A 159 0.06 14.64 9.89
C ARG A 159 0.35 13.51 8.90
N CYS A 160 0.00 12.28 9.21
CA CYS A 160 0.14 11.19 8.26
C CYS A 160 -1.12 11.10 7.37
N ILE A 161 -1.21 11.96 6.34
CA ILE A 161 -2.10 11.72 5.21
C ILE A 161 -1.22 11.09 4.13
N ILE A 162 -1.04 9.78 4.21
CA ILE A 162 0.08 9.07 3.58
C ILE A 162 -0.22 8.68 2.12
N MET A 163 -1.48 8.60 1.66
CA MET A 163 -1.77 8.19 0.27
C MET A 163 -2.97 8.86 -0.41
N ARG A 164 -3.27 10.14 -0.17
CA ARG A 164 -4.31 10.82 -0.97
C ARG A 164 -3.80 11.15 -2.38
N PHE A 165 -4.44 10.57 -3.41
CA PHE A 165 -4.21 10.84 -4.85
C PHE A 165 -5.34 11.65 -5.48
#